data_AF-A0A4Y1ZDN3-F1
#
_entry.id   AF-A0A4Y1ZDN3-F1
#
_cell.length_a   1.000
_cell.length_b   1.000
_cell.length_c   1.000
_cell.angle_alpha   90.00
_cell.angle_beta   90.00
_cell.angle_gamma   90.00
#
_symmetry.space_group_name_H-M   'P 1'
#
loop_
_entity.id
_entity.type
_entity.pdbx_description
1 polymer ?
#
loop_
_entity_poly.entity_id
_entity_poly.type
_entity_poly.pdbx_seq_one_letter_code
_entity_poly.pdbx_strand_id
1 'polypeptide(L)'
;MELRQIYYFMEAANREHITQASEALHVAQSAISRQIALLEDELGVPLFREKEGTSSSQKRARSFLSMRNEESANLRRPNRRSRNTSILKQD
;
A
#
# COMPACT_ATOMS: atom_id res chain seq x y z
N MET A 1 3.48 10.93 1.70
CA MET A 1 3.50 9.46 1.78
C MET A 1 4.86 9.00 1.36
N GLU A 2 5.60 8.40 2.29
CA GLU A 2 6.97 7.94 2.07
C GLU A 2 7.04 6.41 1.95
N LEU A 3 7.88 5.90 1.04
CA LEU A 3 8.02 4.45 0.83
C LEU A 3 8.45 3.72 2.11
N ARG A 4 9.25 4.38 2.95
CA ARG A 4 9.68 3.85 4.25
C ARG A 4 8.51 3.58 5.19
N GLN A 5 7.50 4.45 5.20
CA GLN A 5 6.31 4.29 6.04
C GLN A 5 5.51 3.05 5.62
N ILE A 6 5.31 2.90 4.30
CA ILE A 6 4.63 1.73 3.72
C ILE A 6 5.40 0.45 4.04
N TYR A 7 6.73 0.47 3.93
CA TYR A 7 7.56 -0.69 4.22
C TYR A 7 7.48 -1.12 5.69
N TYR A 8 7.56 -0.17 6.63
CA TYR A 8 7.45 -0.46 8.06
C TYR A 8 6.06 -0.97 8.43
N PHE A 9 5.02 -0.38 7.82
CA PHE A 9 3.65 -0.85 7.97
C PHE A 9 3.48 -2.27 7.45
N MET A 10 3.98 -2.58 6.26
CA MET A 10 3.88 -3.93 5.68
C MET A 10 4.58 -4.97 6.54
N GLU A 11 5.77 -4.68 7.05
CA GLU A 11 6.49 -5.63 7.90
C GLU A 11 5.78 -5.86 9.24
N ALA A 12 5.25 -4.79 9.84
CA ALA A 12 4.42 -4.88 11.04
C ALA A 12 3.11 -5.64 10.79
N ALA A 13 2.47 -5.44 9.64
CA ALA A 13 1.24 -6.12 9.26
C ALA A 13 1.46 -7.60 8.94
N ASN A 14 2.59 -7.96 8.32
CA ASN A 14 2.95 -9.34 8.01
C ASN A 14 3.25 -10.16 9.26
N ARG A 15 3.88 -9.54 10.26
CA ARG A 15 4.30 -10.19 11.50
C ARG A 15 3.31 -10.04 12.64
N GLU A 16 2.30 -9.19 12.46
CA GLU A 16 1.27 -8.93 13.46
C GLU A 16 1.79 -8.34 14.79
N HIS A 17 3.09 -8.05 14.87
CA HIS A 17 3.80 -7.61 16.06
C HIS A 17 4.86 -6.57 15.72
N ILE A 18 4.74 -5.38 16.31
CA ILE A 18 5.74 -4.29 16.17
C ILE A 18 7.11 -4.74 16.68
N THR A 19 7.15 -5.52 17.77
CA THR A 19 8.39 -6.09 18.32
C THR A 19 9.10 -6.98 17.31
N GLN A 20 8.39 -7.91 16.68
CA GLN A 20 8.99 -8.82 15.69
C GLN A 20 9.41 -8.08 14.41
N ALA A 21 8.67 -7.05 14.01
CA ALA A 21 9.05 -6.19 12.89
C ALA A 21 10.31 -5.37 13.19
N SER A 22 10.46 -4.89 14.44
CA SER A 22 11.66 -4.18 14.90
C SER A 22 12.90 -5.05 14.85
N GLU A 23 12.80 -6.30 15.29
CA GLU A 23 13.87 -7.28 15.20
C GLU A 23 14.27 -7.58 13.76
N ALA A 24 13.29 -7.78 12.88
CA ALA A 24 13.53 -8.11 11.48
C ALA A 24 14.10 -6.95 10.65
N LEU A 25 13.66 -5.73 10.94
CA LEU A 25 14.14 -4.53 10.26
C LEU A 25 15.42 -3.97 10.87
N HIS A 26 15.87 -4.51 12.01
CA HIS A 26 17.00 -4.00 12.80
C HIS A 26 16.86 -2.50 13.13
N VAL A 27 15.66 -2.07 13.50
CA VAL A 27 15.36 -0.69 13.90
C VAL A 27 14.61 -0.67 15.22
N ALA A 28 14.64 0.46 15.93
CA ALA A 28 13.88 0.60 17.16
C ALA A 28 12.35 0.51 16.94
N GLN A 29 11.63 -0.12 17.86
CA GLN A 29 10.16 -0.19 17.84
C GLN A 29 9.51 1.20 17.77
N SER A 30 10.08 2.18 18.46
CA SER A 30 9.62 3.58 18.44
C SER A 30 9.73 4.21 17.05
N ALA A 31 10.73 3.82 16.24
CA ALA A 31 10.86 4.28 14.87
C ALA A 31 9.74 3.69 13.99
N ILE A 32 9.43 2.40 14.16
CA ILE A 32 8.33 1.73 13.44
C ILE A 32 6.99 2.37 13.79
N SER A 33 6.68 2.47 15.08
CA SER A 33 5.45 3.10 15.57
C SER A 33 5.29 4.53 15.05
N ARG A 34 6.36 5.34 15.08
CA ARG A 34 6.33 6.72 14.56
C ARG A 34 6.04 6.77 13.05
N GLN A 35 6.66 5.89 12.25
CA GLN A 35 6.40 5.89 10.81
C GLN A 35 4.98 5.45 10.46
N ILE A 36 4.43 4.50 11.23
CA ILE A 36 3.05 4.06 11.08
C ILE A 36 2.08 5.17 11.49
N ALA A 37 2.33 5.85 12.61
CA ALA A 37 1.50 6.98 13.05
C ALA A 37 1.49 8.12 12.02
N LEU A 38 2.64 8.47 11.44
CA LEU A 38 2.70 9.45 10.36
C LEU A 38 1.89 9.00 9.12
N LEU A 39 1.89 7.70 8.83
CA LEU A 39 1.10 7.13 7.73
C LEU A 39 -0.40 7.19 8.03
N GLU A 40 -0.79 6.91 9.28
CA GLU A 40 -2.16 7.00 9.78
C GLU A 40 -2.69 8.43 9.72
N ASP A 41 -1.88 9.40 10.18
CA ASP A 41 -2.20 10.83 10.13
C ASP A 41 -2.40 11.31 8.69
N GLU A 42 -1.52 10.91 7.77
CA GLU A 42 -1.64 11.26 6.36
C GLU A 42 -2.88 10.64 5.70
N LEU A 43 -3.24 9.42 6.11
CA LEU A 43 -4.43 8.74 5.64
C LEU A 43 -5.72 9.19 6.33
N GLY A 44 -5.61 9.92 7.45
CA GLY A 44 -6.74 10.26 8.31
C GLY A 44 -7.44 9.04 8.91
N VAL A 45 -6.77 7.88 8.97
CA VAL A 45 -7.34 6.64 9.49
C VAL A 45 -6.33 5.82 10.30
N PRO A 46 -6.73 5.24 11.43
CA PRO A 46 -5.89 4.31 12.17
C PRO A 46 -5.78 2.98 11.41
N LEU A 47 -4.55 2.53 11.18
CA LEU A 47 -4.15 1.29 10.54
C LEU A 47 -4.06 0.15 11.56
N PHE A 48 -3.66 0.45 12.79
CA PHE A 48 -3.76 -0.46 13.94
C PHE A 48 -4.82 0.02 14.94
N ARG A 49 -5.60 -0.90 15.50
CA ARG A 49 -6.48 -0.58 16.64
C ARG A 49 -5.66 -0.65 17.93
N GLU A 50 -5.75 0.38 18.75
CA GLU A 50 -5.41 0.25 20.16
C GLU A 50 -6.33 -0.79 20.78
N LYS A 51 -5.78 -1.96 21.12
CA LYS A 51 -6.38 -2.98 22.00
C LYS A 51 -7.65 -3.68 21.48
N GLU A 52 -7.62 -4.29 20.30
CA GLU A 52 -8.54 -5.40 20.02
C GLU A 52 -8.04 -6.22 18.83
N GLY A 53 -7.54 -7.42 19.11
CA GLY A 53 -7.44 -8.53 18.17
C GLY A 53 -6.79 -8.24 16.81
N THR A 54 -5.56 -8.72 16.69
CA THR A 54 -4.71 -8.77 15.49
C THR A 54 -5.42 -9.07 14.15
N SER A 55 -6.55 -9.78 14.15
CA SER A 55 -7.35 -10.04 12.94
C SER A 55 -8.04 -8.81 12.32
N SER A 56 -8.23 -7.71 13.05
CA SER A 56 -9.02 -6.56 12.56
C SER A 56 -8.18 -5.55 11.77
N SER A 57 -6.90 -5.35 12.14
CA SER A 57 -5.96 -4.45 11.43
C SER A 57 -5.68 -4.92 9.99
N GLN A 58 -5.59 -6.24 9.79
CA GLN A 58 -5.39 -6.87 8.49
C GLN A 58 -6.44 -6.46 7.45
N LYS A 59 -7.70 -6.26 7.85
CA LYS A 59 -8.80 -5.96 6.91
C LYS A 59 -8.67 -4.55 6.31
N ARG A 60 -8.24 -3.56 7.09
CA ARG A 60 -8.02 -2.18 6.60
C ARG A 60 -6.73 -2.06 5.77
N ALA A 61 -5.65 -2.72 6.23
CA ALA A 61 -4.40 -2.82 5.49
C ALA A 61 -4.62 -3.36 4.06
N ARG A 62 -5.38 -4.46 3.96
CA ARG A 62 -5.71 -5.09 2.68
C ARG A 62 -6.59 -4.21 1.80
N SER A 63 -7.61 -3.55 2.35
CA SER A 63 -8.40 -2.58 1.58
C SER A 63 -7.54 -1.45 1.03
N PHE A 64 -6.59 -0.93 1.80
CA PHE A 64 -5.68 0.12 1.33
C PHE A 64 -4.74 -0.35 0.20
N LEU A 65 -4.14 -1.53 0.35
CA LEU A 65 -3.32 -2.16 -0.69
C LEU A 65 -4.13 -2.46 -1.97
N SER A 66 -5.38 -2.92 -1.83
CA SER A 66 -6.27 -3.15 -2.97
C SER A 66 -6.63 -1.86 -3.70
N MET A 67 -6.92 -0.77 -2.97
CA MET A 67 -7.19 0.54 -3.57
C MET A 67 -6.00 1.08 -4.38
N ARG A 68 -4.76 0.91 -3.89
CA ARG A 68 -3.56 1.36 -4.63
C ARG A 68 -3.25 0.51 -5.87
N ASN A 69 -3.55 -0.79 -5.84
CA ASN A 69 -3.38 -1.68 -7.00
C ASN A 69 -4.37 -1.38 -8.12
N GLU A 70 -5.59 -0.94 -7.81
CA GLU A 70 -6.57 -0.55 -8.83
C GLU A 70 -6.14 0.72 -9.59
N GLU A 71 -5.54 1.68 -8.90
CA GLU A 71 -5.05 2.93 -9.49
C GLU A 71 -3.90 2.70 -10.49
N SER A 72 -3.02 1.74 -10.19
CA SER A 72 -1.90 1.35 -11.07
C SER A 72 -2.30 0.36 -12.17
N ALA A 73 -3.34 -0.45 -11.95
CA ALA A 73 -3.92 -1.31 -12.99
C ALA A 73 -4.60 -0.50 -14.11
N ASN A 74 -5.12 0.70 -13.81
CA ASN A 74 -5.76 1.57 -14.80
C ASN A 74 -4.76 2.23 -15.78
N LEU A 75 -3.50 2.47 -15.34
CA LEU A 75 -2.44 2.97 -16.24
C LEU A 75 -1.85 1.88 -17.14
N ARG A 76 -2.18 0.61 -16.91
CA ARG A 76 -1.68 -0.54 -17.66
C ARG A 76 -2.67 -1.05 -18.72
N ARG A 77 -3.57 -0.20 -19.19
CA ARG A 77 -4.28 -0.45 -20.46
C ARG A 77 -3.37 -0.03 -21.61
N PRO A 78 -2.73 -0.96 -22.35
CA PRO A 78 -2.05 -0.59 -23.58
C PRO A 78 -3.08 0.05 -24.51
N ASN A 79 -2.76 1.28 -24.94
CA ASN A 79 -3.48 2.05 -25.94
C ASN A 79 -3.67 1.21 -27.23
N ARG A 80 -4.81 0.51 -27.33
CA ARG A 80 -5.26 -0.16 -28.57
C ARG A 80 -6.06 0.81 -29.46
N ARG A 81 -5.65 2.06 -29.54
CA ARG A 81 -6.14 3.04 -30.53
C ARG A 81 -4.97 3.81 -31.14
N SER A 82 -4.20 3.12 -31.98
CA SER A 82 -3.52 3.74 -33.11
C SER A 82 -3.34 2.70 -34.20
N ARG A 83 -4.40 2.52 -35.01
CA ARG A 83 -4.34 2.00 -36.38
C ARG A 83 -5.69 2.28 -37.08
N ASN A 84 -5.92 3.55 -37.33
CA ASN A 84 -6.63 4.10 -38.49
C ASN A 84 -5.76 5.31 -38.81
N THR A 85 -5.08 5.44 -39.95
CA THR A 85 -5.59 5.50 -41.33
C THR A 85 -4.37 5.28 -42.24
N SER A 86 -4.40 4.42 -43.25
CA SER A 86 -4.79 4.73 -44.64
C SER A 86 -4.51 3.40 -45.37
N ILE A 87 -5.42 2.81 -46.12
CA ILE A 87 -5.70 3.16 -47.50
C ILE A 87 -7.05 2.52 -47.82
N LEU A 88 -8.02 3.35 -48.18
CA LEU A 88 -9.14 2.95 -49.01
C LEU A 88 -9.01 3.80 -50.28
N LYS A 89 -9.20 3.14 -51.44
CA LYS A 89 -9.40 3.73 -52.79
C LYS A 89 -8.07 4.14 -53.44
N GLN A 90 -7.74 3.90 -54.71
CA GLN A 90 -8.29 3.38 -55.97
C GLN A 90 -7.00 3.12 -56.81
N ASP A 91 -6.85 2.21 -57.78
CA ASP A 91 -7.63 1.77 -58.94
C ASP A 91 -7.25 0.32 -59.31
#